data_AF-A0A842Y9H3-F1
#
_entry.id   AF-A0A842Y9H3-F1
#
_cell.length_a   1.000
_cell.length_b   1.000
_cell.length_c   1.000
_cell.angle_alpha   90.00
_cell.angle_beta   90.00
_cell.angle_gamma   90.00
#
_symmetry.space_group_name_H-M   'P 1'
#
loop_
_entity.id
_entity.type
_entity.pdbx_description
1 polymer ?
#
loop_
_entity_poly.entity_id
_entity_poly.type
_entity_poly.pdbx_seq_one_letter_code
_entity_poly.pdbx_strand_id
1 'polypeptide(L)'
;MRIFLAADPHGSEQTWEKMCRAPKVFKADVAMMCGDLTGKAIMPIIQEKEERWYAQPQGKRKEFKKQNDLDRFIKFTKDEGYYPKILTPDELAKLKETKGAITQLFSDLMVERMQEWMDMANERIPEDVIVVVNPGNDDDYSIDKVIEDDPRVIYPLKKVIDVRGSPMISLEWVNSTPWDTHRECS
;
A
#
# COMPACT_ATOMS: atom_id res chain seq x y z
N MET A 1 -2.35 -16.79 23.37
CA MET A 1 -2.34 -15.67 22.40
C MET A 1 -1.07 -15.76 21.57
N ARG A 2 -1.20 -15.82 20.25
CA ARG A 2 -0.10 -15.73 19.28
C ARG A 2 -0.35 -14.53 18.38
N ILE A 3 0.64 -13.64 18.29
CA ILE A 3 0.61 -12.46 17.43
C ILE A 3 1.54 -12.72 16.24
N PHE A 4 1.04 -12.49 15.04
CA PHE A 4 1.88 -12.31 13.86
C PHE A 4 1.96 -10.83 13.55
N LEU A 5 3.17 -10.27 13.61
CA LEU A 5 3.42 -8.86 13.32
C LEU A 5 4.39 -8.77 12.14
N ALA A 6 4.00 -8.00 11.14
CA ALA A 6 4.84 -7.53 10.06
C ALA A 6 4.83 -6.00 10.06
N ALA A 7 5.88 -5.40 9.52
CA ALA A 7 6.01 -3.97 9.44
C ALA A 7 6.75 -3.59 8.15
N ASP A 8 6.67 -2.31 7.79
CA ASP A 8 7.50 -1.71 6.74
C ASP A 8 7.29 -2.34 5.33
N PRO A 9 6.05 -2.58 4.86
CA PRO A 9 5.82 -3.23 3.57
C PRO A 9 6.15 -2.33 2.37
N HIS A 10 6.22 -1.01 2.53
CA HIS A 10 6.49 -0.02 1.48
C HIS A 10 5.62 -0.25 0.24
N GLY A 11 4.32 -0.45 0.43
CA GLY A 11 3.35 -0.72 -0.63
C GLY A 11 3.47 -2.10 -1.29
N SER A 12 4.33 -3.00 -0.81
CA SER A 12 4.53 -4.33 -1.38
C SER A 12 3.28 -5.19 -1.23
N GLU A 13 2.59 -5.43 -2.34
CA GLU A 13 1.40 -6.28 -2.36
C GLU A 13 1.74 -7.72 -1.94
N GLN A 14 2.93 -8.21 -2.29
CA GLN A 14 3.39 -9.53 -1.87
C GLN A 14 3.51 -9.65 -0.35
N THR A 15 4.05 -8.62 0.32
CA THR A 15 4.16 -8.60 1.79
C THR A 15 2.78 -8.58 2.43
N TRP A 16 1.86 -7.78 1.91
CA TRP A 16 0.46 -7.75 2.36
C TRP A 16 -0.24 -9.10 2.20
N GLU A 17 -0.12 -9.74 1.03
CA GLU A 17 -0.69 -11.06 0.78
C GLU A 17 -0.17 -12.12 1.76
N LYS A 18 1.15 -12.07 2.06
CA LYS A 18 1.77 -12.97 3.03
C LYS A 18 1.21 -12.72 4.43
N MET A 19 1.03 -11.45 4.84
CA MET A 19 0.38 -11.11 6.10
C MET A 19 -1.04 -11.68 6.17
N CYS A 20 -1.86 -11.50 5.12
CA CYS A 20 -3.22 -12.04 5.11
C CYS A 20 -3.29 -13.58 5.22
N ARG A 21 -2.25 -14.28 4.73
CA ARG A 21 -2.15 -15.76 4.84
C ARG A 21 -1.58 -16.21 6.19
N ALA A 22 -0.77 -15.37 6.84
CA ALA A 22 -0.01 -15.72 8.04
C ALA A 22 -0.85 -16.26 9.21
N PRO A 23 -2.04 -15.71 9.54
CA PRO A 23 -2.85 -16.23 10.64
C PRO A 23 -3.23 -17.71 10.49
N LYS A 24 -3.57 -18.14 9.28
CA LYS A 24 -3.88 -19.55 9.00
C LYS A 24 -2.65 -20.45 9.11
N VAL A 25 -1.51 -19.99 8.59
CA VAL A 25 -0.25 -20.77 8.58
C VAL A 25 0.34 -20.92 9.98
N PHE A 26 0.44 -19.81 10.72
CA PHE A 26 1.06 -19.78 12.03
C PHE A 26 0.08 -20.00 13.17
N LYS A 27 -1.22 -20.15 12.88
CA LYS A 27 -2.31 -20.24 13.87
C LYS A 27 -2.28 -19.03 14.81
N ALA A 28 -2.18 -17.83 14.24
CA ALA A 28 -2.13 -16.59 15.02
C ALA A 28 -3.55 -16.16 15.43
N ASP A 29 -3.68 -15.64 16.65
CA ASP A 29 -4.93 -15.06 17.17
C ASP A 29 -5.08 -13.59 16.76
N VAL A 30 -3.95 -12.97 16.35
CA VAL A 30 -3.83 -11.56 15.98
C VAL A 30 -2.87 -11.42 14.79
N ALA A 31 -3.24 -10.62 13.81
CA ALA A 31 -2.41 -10.23 12.67
C ALA A 31 -2.22 -8.71 12.68
N MET A 32 -0.97 -8.26 12.54
CA MET A 32 -0.65 -6.83 12.54
C MET A 32 0.22 -6.47 11.33
N MET A 33 -0.14 -5.37 10.66
CA MET A 33 0.70 -4.70 9.66
C MET A 33 0.93 -3.26 10.09
N CYS A 34 2.17 -2.93 10.45
CA CYS A 34 2.49 -1.70 11.16
C CYS A 34 3.58 -0.90 10.44
N GLY A 35 3.38 0.40 10.24
CA GLY A 35 4.42 1.28 9.71
C GLY A 35 4.62 1.17 8.20
N ASP A 36 4.94 2.29 7.56
CA ASP A 36 5.33 2.50 6.17
C ASP A 36 4.57 1.62 5.17
N LEU A 37 3.25 1.78 5.18
CA LEU A 37 2.28 1.05 4.39
C LEU A 37 2.31 1.45 2.90
N THR A 38 2.60 2.71 2.61
CA THR A 38 2.51 3.30 1.28
C THR A 38 3.73 2.97 0.41
N GLY A 39 3.47 2.84 -0.89
CA GLY A 39 4.46 2.53 -1.91
C GLY A 39 5.34 3.70 -2.34
N LYS A 40 6.36 3.35 -3.13
CA LYS A 40 7.52 4.18 -3.44
C LYS A 40 7.25 5.27 -4.47
N ALA A 41 6.60 4.91 -5.58
CA ALA A 41 6.35 5.82 -6.70
C ALA A 41 5.34 5.24 -7.70
N ILE A 42 4.80 6.12 -8.56
CA ILE A 42 4.04 5.72 -9.74
C ILE A 42 5.00 5.11 -10.77
N MET A 43 4.66 3.92 -11.28
CA MET A 43 5.30 3.31 -12.44
C MET A 43 4.41 3.55 -13.67
N PRO A 44 4.70 4.57 -14.49
CA PRO A 44 3.91 4.83 -15.69
C PRO A 44 4.19 3.73 -16.73
N ILE A 45 3.11 3.20 -17.29
CA ILE A 45 3.10 2.25 -18.40
C ILE A 45 2.39 2.93 -19.57
N ILE A 46 3.12 3.26 -20.63
CA ILE A 46 2.58 4.05 -21.73
C ILE A 46 2.06 3.12 -22.82
N GLN A 47 0.76 3.20 -23.10
CA GLN A 47 0.11 2.53 -24.21
C GLN A 47 0.26 3.36 -25.49
N GLU A 48 1.23 3.02 -26.33
CA GLU A 48 1.49 3.75 -27.58
C GLU A 48 0.45 3.45 -28.65
N LYS A 49 -0.05 2.20 -28.69
CA LYS A 49 -1.08 1.70 -29.61
C LYS A 49 -1.84 0.54 -28.96
N GLU A 50 -2.87 0.07 -29.64
CA GLU A 50 -3.49 -1.22 -29.32
C GLU A 50 -2.41 -2.31 -29.24
N GLU A 51 -2.45 -3.09 -28.17
CA GLU A 51 -1.50 -4.17 -27.87
C GLU A 51 -0.01 -3.78 -27.83
N ARG A 52 0.31 -2.49 -27.64
CA ARG A 52 1.70 -2.02 -27.51
C ARG A 52 1.87 -1.06 -26.35
N TRP A 53 2.69 -1.50 -25.39
CA TRP A 53 3.02 -0.72 -24.21
C TRP A 53 4.53 -0.63 -24.00
N TYR A 54 4.98 0.40 -23.31
CA TYR A 54 6.30 0.41 -22.73
C TYR A 54 6.30 0.99 -21.31
N ALA A 55 7.26 0.56 -20.50
CA ALA A 55 7.59 1.17 -19.23
C ALA A 55 9.10 1.49 -19.19
N GLN A 56 9.54 2.32 -18.26
CA GLN A 56 10.96 2.66 -18.08
C GLN A 56 11.45 2.37 -16.66
N PRO A 57 11.39 1.11 -16.18
CA PRO A 57 11.95 0.77 -14.88
C PRO A 57 13.45 1.12 -14.84
N GLN A 58 13.86 1.87 -13.83
CA GLN A 58 15.26 2.30 -13.65
C GLN A 58 15.84 3.00 -14.90
N GLY A 59 15.00 3.73 -15.65
CA GLY A 59 15.38 4.45 -16.86
C GLY A 59 15.60 3.58 -18.10
N LYS A 60 15.40 2.25 -18.02
CA LYS A 60 15.55 1.33 -19.17
C LYS A 60 14.21 1.04 -19.81
N ARG A 61 14.07 1.36 -21.11
CA ARG A 61 12.85 1.07 -21.87
C ARG A 61 12.62 -0.43 -21.96
N LYS A 62 11.44 -0.87 -21.52
CA LYS A 62 10.93 -2.23 -21.62
C LYS A 62 9.60 -2.21 -22.35
N GLU A 63 9.50 -2.98 -23.44
CA GLU A 63 8.32 -3.01 -24.31
C GLU A 63 7.51 -4.30 -24.10
N PHE A 64 6.20 -4.20 -24.30
CA PHE A 64 5.24 -5.29 -24.17
C PHE A 64 4.36 -5.33 -25.42
N LYS A 65 4.22 -6.53 -25.99
CA LYS A 65 3.38 -6.80 -27.18
C LYS A 65 2.34 -7.90 -26.95
N LYS A 66 2.19 -8.33 -25.70
CA LYS A 66 1.28 -9.39 -25.26
C LYS A 66 0.72 -9.00 -23.91
N GLN A 67 -0.60 -9.12 -23.74
CA GLN A 67 -1.27 -8.77 -22.49
C GLN A 67 -0.67 -9.54 -21.29
N ASN A 68 -0.42 -10.84 -21.45
CA ASN A 68 0.17 -11.66 -20.37
C ASN A 68 1.55 -11.16 -19.90
N ASP A 69 2.38 -10.60 -20.79
CA ASP A 69 3.70 -10.08 -20.41
C ASP A 69 3.57 -8.74 -19.67
N LEU A 70 2.58 -7.94 -20.06
CA LEU A 70 2.19 -6.72 -19.37
C LEU A 70 1.64 -7.02 -17.97
N ASP A 71 0.70 -7.96 -17.84
CA ASP A 71 0.08 -8.32 -16.56
C ASP A 71 1.10 -8.83 -15.55
N ARG A 72 2.06 -9.66 -16.01
CA ARG A 72 3.19 -10.10 -15.19
C ARG A 72 4.05 -8.93 -14.71
N PHE A 73 4.26 -7.93 -15.56
CA PHE A 73 5.01 -6.75 -15.18
C PHE A 73 4.24 -5.87 -14.20
N ILE A 74 2.95 -5.64 -14.42
CA ILE A 74 2.07 -4.92 -13.49
C ILE A 74 2.11 -5.59 -12.12
N LYS A 75 1.94 -6.92 -12.07
CA LYS A 75 2.04 -7.66 -10.81
C LYS A 75 3.40 -7.50 -10.15
N PHE A 76 4.48 -7.69 -10.91
CA PHE A 76 5.84 -7.51 -10.40
C PHE A 76 6.03 -6.10 -9.81
N THR A 77 5.55 -5.07 -10.51
CA THR A 77 5.61 -3.68 -10.04
C THR A 77 4.81 -3.47 -8.75
N LYS A 78 3.60 -4.04 -8.63
CA LYS A 78 2.82 -4.00 -7.38
C LYS A 78 3.55 -4.72 -6.22
N ASP A 79 4.16 -5.88 -6.49
CA ASP A 79 4.92 -6.67 -5.52
C ASP A 79 6.15 -5.90 -5.01
N GLU A 80 6.80 -5.12 -5.88
CA GLU A 80 7.97 -4.28 -5.55
C GLU A 80 7.63 -2.97 -4.82
N GLY A 81 6.33 -2.70 -4.58
CA GLY A 81 5.89 -1.51 -3.86
C GLY A 81 5.70 -0.27 -4.73
N TYR A 82 5.55 -0.43 -6.04
CA TYR A 82 5.21 0.66 -6.95
C TYR A 82 3.73 0.65 -7.34
N TYR A 83 3.25 1.78 -7.84
CA TYR A 83 1.89 1.93 -8.35
C TYR A 83 1.88 1.92 -9.88
N PRO A 84 1.64 0.77 -10.53
CA PRO A 84 1.54 0.70 -11.98
C PRO A 84 0.31 1.48 -12.46
N LYS A 85 0.51 2.41 -13.39
CA LYS A 85 -0.59 3.14 -14.04
C LYS A 85 -0.42 3.10 -15.55
N ILE A 86 -1.38 2.50 -16.24
CA ILE A 86 -1.45 2.55 -17.70
C ILE A 86 -1.97 3.92 -18.11
N LEU A 87 -1.27 4.56 -19.05
CA LEU A 87 -1.59 5.88 -19.58
C LEU A 87 -1.36 5.88 -21.10
N THR A 88 -2.15 6.63 -21.83
CA THR A 88 -1.84 7.05 -23.20
C THR A 88 -0.80 8.18 -23.20
N PRO A 89 -0.12 8.45 -24.32
CA PRO A 89 0.77 9.60 -24.46
C PRO A 89 0.09 10.93 -24.12
N ASP A 90 -1.17 11.09 -24.50
CA ASP A 90 -1.95 12.31 -24.28
C ASP A 90 -2.31 12.50 -22.80
N GLU A 91 -2.69 11.42 -22.10
CA GLU A 91 -2.92 11.47 -20.65
C GLU A 91 -1.64 11.81 -19.90
N LEU A 92 -0.50 11.23 -20.29
CA LEU A 92 0.78 11.58 -19.69
C LEU A 92 1.15 13.05 -19.94
N ALA A 93 0.94 13.57 -21.15
CA ALA A 93 1.18 14.98 -21.46
C ALA A 93 0.31 15.89 -20.59
N LYS A 94 -0.99 15.59 -20.50
CA LYS A 94 -1.94 16.33 -19.66
C LYS A 94 -1.55 16.32 -18.18
N LEU A 95 -1.13 15.18 -17.65
CA LEU A 95 -0.66 15.05 -16.27
C LEU A 95 0.57 15.93 -16.00
N LYS A 96 1.49 16.03 -16.98
CA LYS A 96 2.70 16.86 -16.86
C LYS A 96 2.40 18.37 -16.94
N GLU A 97 1.43 18.77 -17.75
CA GLU A 97 1.04 20.18 -17.91
C GLU A 97 0.18 20.68 -16.75
N THR A 98 -0.56 19.79 -16.09
CA THR A 98 -1.48 20.15 -15.00
C THR A 98 -0.75 20.19 -13.66
N LYS A 99 -0.54 21.39 -13.12
CA LYS A 99 0.08 21.58 -11.80
C LYS A 99 -0.65 20.79 -10.72
N GLY A 100 0.07 19.93 -10.00
CA GLY A 100 -0.47 19.11 -8.90
C GLY A 100 -1.15 17.81 -9.31
N ALA A 101 -1.37 17.55 -10.61
CA ALA A 101 -2.09 16.35 -11.05
C ALA A 101 -1.33 15.04 -10.75
N ILE A 102 0.00 15.05 -10.81
CA ILE A 102 0.82 13.88 -10.45
C ILE A 102 0.71 13.60 -8.95
N THR A 103 0.73 14.64 -8.11
CA THR A 103 0.56 14.51 -6.65
C THR A 103 -0.82 13.94 -6.32
N GLN A 104 -1.87 14.47 -6.96
CA GLN A 104 -3.22 13.95 -6.78
C GLN A 104 -3.33 12.49 -7.21
N LEU A 105 -2.83 12.16 -8.41
CA LEU A 105 -2.82 10.78 -8.90
C LEU A 105 -2.08 9.83 -7.95
N PHE A 106 -0.99 10.30 -7.34
CA PHE A 106 -0.25 9.49 -6.38
C PHE A 106 -1.09 9.21 -5.12
N SER A 107 -1.72 10.23 -4.55
CA SER A 107 -2.65 10.08 -3.42
C SER A 107 -3.82 9.15 -3.74
N ASP A 108 -4.44 9.31 -4.91
CA ASP A 108 -5.54 8.44 -5.35
C ASP A 108 -5.10 6.96 -5.43
N LEU A 109 -3.90 6.70 -5.96
CA LEU A 109 -3.35 5.35 -6.05
C LEU A 109 -2.97 4.75 -4.68
N MET A 110 -2.54 5.58 -3.72
CA MET A 110 -2.30 5.16 -2.34
C MET A 110 -3.61 4.71 -1.67
N VAL A 111 -4.67 5.52 -1.81
CA VAL A 111 -6.00 5.23 -1.28
C VAL A 111 -6.59 3.97 -1.92
N GLU A 112 -6.52 3.86 -3.25
CA GLU A 112 -6.99 2.69 -4.00
C GLU A 112 -6.29 1.41 -3.51
N ARG A 113 -4.95 1.43 -3.39
CA ARG A 113 -4.19 0.30 -2.89
C ARG A 113 -4.57 -0.08 -1.45
N MET A 114 -4.77 0.91 -0.58
CA MET A 114 -5.17 0.65 0.80
C MET A 114 -6.55 0.00 0.86
N GLN A 115 -7.49 0.43 0.02
CA GLN A 115 -8.81 -0.18 -0.07
C GLN A 115 -8.73 -1.63 -0.56
N GLU A 116 -7.97 -1.89 -1.64
CA GLU A 116 -7.69 -3.25 -2.14
C GLU A 116 -7.14 -4.15 -1.01
N TRP A 117 -6.27 -3.58 -0.16
CA TRP A 117 -5.67 -4.28 0.96
C TRP A 117 -6.67 -4.60 2.07
N MET A 118 -7.49 -3.64 2.48
CA MET A 118 -8.55 -3.86 3.48
C MET A 118 -9.54 -4.93 3.02
N ASP A 119 -10.00 -4.84 1.77
CA ASP A 119 -10.89 -5.84 1.15
C ASP A 119 -10.26 -7.25 1.18
N MET A 120 -8.97 -7.34 0.87
CA MET A 120 -8.22 -8.60 0.90
C MET A 120 -8.10 -9.16 2.32
N ALA A 121 -7.87 -8.34 3.33
CA ALA A 121 -7.84 -8.77 4.73
C ALA A 121 -9.21 -9.30 5.16
N ASN A 122 -10.27 -8.58 4.81
CA ASN A 122 -11.66 -8.96 5.07
C ASN A 122 -12.03 -10.31 4.44
N GLU A 123 -11.59 -10.57 3.22
CA GLU A 123 -11.83 -11.84 2.52
C GLU A 123 -10.99 -13.00 3.10
N ARG A 124 -9.70 -12.77 3.35
CA ARG A 124 -8.73 -13.88 3.49
C ARG A 124 -8.42 -14.26 4.92
N ILE A 125 -8.48 -13.32 5.86
CA ILE A 125 -8.17 -13.58 7.27
C ILE A 125 -9.40 -14.23 7.93
N PRO A 126 -9.27 -15.24 8.83
CA PRO A 126 -10.40 -15.81 9.57
C PRO A 126 -11.07 -14.80 10.52
N GLU A 127 -12.41 -14.78 10.60
CA GLU A 127 -13.19 -13.79 11.36
C GLU A 127 -12.81 -13.66 12.85
N ASP A 128 -12.32 -14.74 13.46
CA ASP A 128 -11.90 -14.76 14.87
C ASP A 128 -10.52 -14.15 15.12
N VAL A 129 -9.76 -13.85 14.06
CA VAL A 129 -8.45 -13.21 14.17
C VAL A 129 -8.61 -11.69 14.25
N ILE A 130 -8.01 -11.08 15.28
CA ILE A 130 -7.95 -9.62 15.40
C ILE A 130 -6.96 -9.09 14.36
N VAL A 131 -7.37 -8.08 13.58
CA VAL A 131 -6.52 -7.44 12.58
C VAL A 131 -6.23 -6.01 13.00
N VAL A 132 -4.95 -5.64 13.07
CA VAL A 132 -4.51 -4.28 13.40
C VAL A 132 -3.67 -3.75 12.24
N VAL A 133 -3.96 -2.53 11.79
CA VAL A 133 -3.17 -1.85 10.78
C VAL A 133 -2.91 -0.43 11.22
N ASN A 134 -1.66 0.01 11.20
CA ASN A 134 -1.31 1.40 11.50
C ASN A 134 -0.28 1.95 10.52
N PRO A 135 -0.39 3.23 10.15
CA PRO A 135 0.58 3.91 9.32
C PRO A 135 1.89 4.16 10.08
N GLY A 136 2.96 4.43 9.33
CA GLY A 136 4.25 4.92 9.79
C GLY A 136 4.51 6.36 9.36
N ASN A 137 5.77 6.80 9.46
CA ASN A 137 6.13 8.20 9.27
C ASN A 137 6.00 8.68 7.82
N ASP A 138 6.29 7.81 6.86
CA ASP A 138 6.26 8.13 5.43
C ASP A 138 4.84 8.04 4.84
N ASP A 139 3.88 7.55 5.63
CA ASP A 139 2.53 7.28 5.15
C ASP A 139 1.67 8.54 5.09
N ASP A 140 1.22 8.83 3.87
CA ASP A 140 0.31 9.93 3.59
C ASP A 140 -1.00 9.83 4.39
N TYR A 141 -1.43 10.95 4.99
CA TYR A 141 -2.67 11.02 5.77
C TYR A 141 -3.92 10.60 4.99
N SER A 142 -3.89 10.65 3.65
CA SER A 142 -5.00 10.22 2.80
C SER A 142 -5.41 8.76 3.02
N ILE A 143 -4.51 7.88 3.46
CA ILE A 143 -4.85 6.47 3.68
C ILE A 143 -5.54 6.20 5.03
N ASP A 144 -5.44 7.13 5.99
CA ASP A 144 -5.91 6.93 7.37
C ASP A 144 -7.39 6.58 7.39
N LYS A 145 -8.18 7.35 6.63
CA LYS A 145 -9.63 7.20 6.61
C LYS A 145 -10.07 5.83 6.09
N VAL A 146 -9.32 5.26 5.14
CA VAL A 146 -9.60 3.93 4.58
C VAL A 146 -9.47 2.86 5.66
N ILE A 147 -8.44 2.95 6.51
CA ILE A 147 -8.19 1.98 7.57
C ILE A 147 -9.14 2.22 8.75
N GLU A 148 -9.43 3.48 9.09
CA GLU A 148 -10.36 3.85 10.16
C GLU A 148 -11.81 3.42 9.89
N ASP A 149 -12.25 3.48 8.63
CA ASP A 149 -13.63 3.16 8.23
C ASP A 149 -13.84 1.67 7.96
N ASP A 150 -12.78 0.86 7.93
CA ASP A 150 -12.91 -0.58 7.73
C ASP A 150 -13.63 -1.24 8.95
N PRO A 151 -14.65 -2.08 8.73
CA PRO A 151 -15.45 -2.64 9.83
C PRO A 151 -14.73 -3.69 10.68
N ARG A 152 -13.60 -4.22 10.20
CA ARG A 152 -12.93 -5.38 10.79
C ARG A 152 -11.50 -5.09 11.22
N VAL A 153 -10.84 -4.17 10.51
CA VAL A 153 -9.48 -3.74 10.81
C VAL A 153 -9.50 -2.69 11.91
N ILE A 154 -8.64 -2.87 12.90
CA ILE A 154 -8.48 -1.92 13.99
C ILE A 154 -7.36 -0.94 13.62
N TYR A 155 -7.73 0.32 13.39
CA TYR A 155 -6.79 1.44 13.38
C TYR A 155 -6.44 1.82 14.83
N PRO A 156 -5.19 1.64 15.33
CA PRO A 156 -4.89 1.71 16.76
C PRO A 156 -4.42 3.08 17.27
N LEU A 157 -4.22 4.06 16.38
CA LEU A 157 -3.65 5.35 16.78
C LEU A 157 -4.59 6.13 17.71
N LYS A 158 -4.00 6.88 18.64
CA LYS A 158 -4.67 7.78 19.60
C LYS A 158 -5.68 7.10 20.54
N LYS A 159 -5.65 5.77 20.68
CA LYS A 159 -6.48 5.02 21.64
C LYS A 159 -5.74 3.79 22.17
N VAL A 160 -6.17 3.30 23.33
CA VAL A 160 -5.75 1.99 23.85
C VAL A 160 -6.75 0.95 23.33
N ILE A 161 -6.24 -0.10 22.70
CA ILE A 161 -7.05 -1.24 22.25
C ILE A 161 -6.77 -2.47 23.10
N ASP A 162 -7.76 -3.35 23.25
CA ASP A 162 -7.55 -4.66 23.88
C ASP A 162 -7.20 -5.71 22.83
N VAL A 163 -6.03 -6.34 22.99
CA VAL A 163 -5.56 -7.43 22.15
C VAL A 163 -5.59 -8.70 23.00
N ARG A 164 -6.76 -9.36 23.03
CA ARG A 164 -7.01 -10.61 23.80
C ARG A 164 -6.59 -10.49 25.28
N GLY A 165 -7.02 -9.42 25.95
CA GLY A 165 -6.71 -9.14 27.36
C GLY A 165 -5.39 -8.42 27.59
N SER A 166 -4.66 -8.05 26.53
CA SER A 166 -3.44 -7.24 26.61
C SER A 166 -3.72 -5.85 26.05
N PRO A 167 -3.61 -4.76 26.85
CA PRO A 167 -3.76 -3.41 26.33
C PRO A 167 -2.60 -3.06 25.40
N MET A 168 -2.91 -2.45 24.27
CA MET A 168 -1.94 -1.98 23.28
C MET A 168 -2.22 -0.53 22.90
N ILE A 169 -1.16 0.26 22.74
CA ILE A 169 -1.20 1.62 22.21
C ILE A 169 -0.18 1.73 21.08
N SER A 170 -0.52 2.50 20.04
CA SER A 170 0.35 2.78 18.90
C SER A 170 0.49 4.29 18.73
N LEU A 171 1.69 4.72 18.34
CA LEU A 171 2.03 6.12 18.05
C LEU A 171 2.72 6.17 16.69
N GLU A 172 2.28 7.12 15.86
CA GLU A 172 2.73 7.34 14.48
C GLU A 172 3.86 8.35 14.37
N TRP A 173 4.12 9.08 15.45
CA TRP A 173 5.05 10.20 15.47
C TRP A 173 6.51 9.76 15.54
N VAL A 174 7.34 10.32 14.68
CA VAL A 174 8.81 10.15 14.71
C VAL A 174 9.51 11.49 14.95
N ASN A 175 10.79 11.47 15.36
CA ASN A 175 11.60 12.70 15.37
C ASN A 175 11.85 13.21 13.94
N SER A 176 12.32 14.45 13.81
CA SER A 176 12.63 15.01 12.48
C SER A 176 13.59 14.10 11.70
N THR A 177 13.27 13.85 10.43
CA THR A 177 14.06 13.00 9.54
C THR A 177 14.72 13.82 8.42
N PRO A 178 15.71 13.27 7.70
CA PRO A 178 16.27 13.94 6.52
C PRO A 178 15.29 14.08 5.34
N TRP A 179 14.10 13.48 5.43
CA TRP A 179 13.15 13.31 4.32
C TRP A 179 11.89 14.17 4.44
N ASP A 180 11.70 14.93 5.53
CA ASP A 180 10.54 15.80 5.77
C ASP A 180 9.21 15.05 5.58
N THR A 181 9.08 13.95 6.33
CA THR A 181 8.03 12.93 6.22
C THR A 181 6.73 13.43 6.87
N HIS A 182 5.61 12.78 6.54
CA HIS A 182 4.29 13.28 6.88
C HIS A 182 4.01 13.35 8.38
N ARG A 183 4.64 12.47 9.18
CA ARG A 183 4.31 12.29 10.61
C ARG A 183 5.48 12.57 11.55
N GLU A 184 6.25 13.62 11.27
CA GLU A 184 7.34 14.09 12.14
C GLU A 184 6.84 14.98 13.28
N CYS A 185 7.39 14.74 14.46
CA CYS A 185 7.39 15.64 15.61
C CYS A 185 8.65 16.50 15.55
N SER A 186 8.42 17.81 15.72
CA SER A 186 9.39 18.93 15.74
C SER A 186 10.81 18.57 16.15
#